data_AF-T0J5L6-F1
#
_entry.id   AF-T0J5L6-F1
#
_cell.length_a   1.000
_cell.length_b   1.000
_cell.length_c   1.000
_cell.angle_alpha   90.00
_cell.angle_beta   90.00
_cell.angle_gamma   90.00
#
_symmetry.space_group_name_H-M   'P 1'
#
loop_
_entity.id
_entity.type
_entity.pdbx_description
1 polymer ?
#
loop_
_entity_poly.entity_id
_entity_poly.type
_entity_poly.pdbx_seq_one_letter_code
_entity_poly.pdbx_strand_id
1 'polypeptide(L)'
;MIETQRRPAGRRLLGGLAVAALALLAAACIFAPGKFISTLDLRKDRTFTFRYAGEVVMVPLQMSKPKPFEAEACHNDDYEERPCTEDELAQQKADWDKSSEEKKKSEAETTRLLLGGLDPSDPKAGEQIAEKLRRQVGWNKAVYLGNGKFDVDFATTGRLDHDFAFPTIEGFAMSNAFVQLSLRRDGSVRIDAPSFGLQGGAAGMGAMMGDLASGKSKEAMPGPSEADGTFTLTTDGEILANNTDEGPKAAPRGKALFWKVDPRTPAAPTALVRLAP
;
A
#
# COMPACT_ATOMS: atom_id res chain seq x y z
N MET A 1 -42.51 -47.38 1.10
CA MET A 1 -42.27 -45.97 1.47
C MET A 1 -40.87 -45.89 2.06
N ILE A 2 -39.93 -45.29 1.34
CA ILE A 2 -38.54 -45.10 1.80
C ILE A 2 -38.36 -43.61 1.97
N GLU A 3 -38.20 -43.18 3.22
CA GLU A 3 -38.09 -41.78 3.61
C GLU A 3 -36.60 -41.41 3.61
N THR A 4 -36.18 -40.67 2.58
CA THR A 4 -34.80 -40.23 2.40
C THR A 4 -34.51 -39.05 3.34
N GLN A 5 -33.81 -39.32 4.45
CA GLN A 5 -33.25 -38.29 5.33
C GLN A 5 -32.28 -37.37 4.57
N ARG A 6 -32.70 -36.13 4.28
CA ARG A 6 -31.82 -35.05 3.80
C ARG A 6 -30.95 -34.55 4.95
N ARG A 7 -29.64 -34.82 4.90
CA ARG A 7 -28.64 -34.17 5.76
C ARG A 7 -28.50 -32.68 5.38
N PRO A 8 -28.39 -31.74 6.34
CA PRO A 8 -28.36 -30.31 6.03
C PRO A 8 -26.99 -29.93 5.44
N ALA A 9 -27.00 -29.51 4.17
CA ALA A 9 -25.84 -29.03 3.42
C ALA A 9 -25.26 -27.69 3.94
N GLY A 10 -25.95 -27.01 4.86
CA GLY A 10 -25.60 -25.64 5.29
C GLY A 10 -24.29 -25.50 6.06
N ARG A 11 -23.83 -26.54 6.76
CA ARG A 11 -22.66 -26.43 7.65
C ARG A 11 -21.30 -26.44 6.94
N ARG A 12 -21.24 -26.91 5.69
CA ARG A 12 -19.98 -26.94 4.90
C ARG A 12 -19.78 -25.68 4.06
N LEU A 13 -20.86 -24.96 3.71
CA LEU A 13 -20.80 -23.72 2.93
C LEU A 13 -20.31 -22.52 3.75
N LEU A 14 -20.70 -22.44 5.03
CA LEU A 14 -20.24 -21.38 5.94
C LEU A 14 -18.74 -21.46 6.25
N GLY A 15 -18.18 -22.66 6.35
CA GLY A 15 -16.74 -22.85 6.59
C GLY A 15 -15.84 -22.49 5.40
N GLY A 16 -16.33 -22.67 4.17
CA GLY A 16 -15.56 -22.36 2.95
C GLY A 16 -15.47 -20.86 2.65
N LEU A 17 -16.52 -20.10 2.95
CA LEU A 17 -16.56 -18.64 2.74
C LEU A 17 -15.63 -17.88 3.69
N ALA A 18 -15.54 -18.29 4.95
CA ALA A 18 -14.67 -17.65 5.93
C ALA A 18 -13.17 -17.83 5.59
N VAL A 19 -12.77 -18.99 5.08
CA VAL A 19 -11.38 -19.27 4.69
C VAL A 19 -11.01 -18.52 3.39
N ALA A 20 -11.94 -18.38 2.45
CA ALA A 20 -11.72 -17.60 1.24
C ALA A 20 -11.60 -16.08 1.53
N ALA A 21 -12.40 -15.56 2.46
CA ALA A 21 -12.31 -14.16 2.89
C ALA A 21 -10.98 -13.86 3.62
N LEU A 22 -10.47 -14.81 4.41
CA LEU A 22 -9.17 -14.67 5.08
C LEU A 22 -7.99 -14.70 4.10
N ALA A 23 -8.07 -15.49 3.03
CA ALA A 23 -7.05 -15.57 1.99
C ALA A 23 -6.98 -14.30 1.11
N LEU A 24 -8.07 -13.54 1.00
CA LEU A 24 -8.15 -12.30 0.23
C LEU A 24 -7.63 -11.07 1.00
N LEU A 25 -7.50 -11.15 2.34
CA LEU A 25 -6.89 -10.12 3.19
C LEU A 25 -5.35 -10.07 3.09
N ALA A 26 -4.72 -11.04 2.42
CA ALA A 26 -3.28 -11.23 2.47
C ALA A 26 -2.45 -10.23 1.63
N ALA A 27 -3.08 -9.34 0.86
CA ALA A 27 -2.38 -8.34 0.04
C ALA A 27 -2.56 -6.92 0.59
N ALA A 28 -2.28 -6.72 1.88
CA ALA A 28 -2.25 -5.38 2.45
C ALA A 28 -0.95 -4.67 2.03
N CYS A 29 -1.04 -3.56 1.30
CA CYS A 29 0.09 -2.65 1.11
C CYS A 29 0.48 -2.07 2.48
N ILE A 30 1.58 -2.55 3.04
CA ILE A 30 2.05 -2.17 4.38
C ILE A 30 2.50 -0.71 4.40
N PHE A 31 3.06 -0.22 3.29
CA PHE A 31 3.67 1.11 3.20
C PHE A 31 2.96 1.97 2.16
N ALA A 32 2.76 3.25 2.48
CA ALA A 32 2.27 4.26 1.57
C ALA A 32 3.21 5.47 1.55
N PRO A 33 3.51 6.05 0.38
CA PRO A 33 4.24 7.31 0.32
C PRO A 33 3.32 8.48 0.75
N GLY A 34 3.87 9.42 1.50
CA GLY A 34 3.20 10.69 1.85
C GLY A 34 3.71 11.83 0.98
N LYS A 35 4.19 12.92 1.59
CA LYS A 35 4.91 13.98 0.87
C LYS A 35 6.33 13.57 0.51
N PHE A 36 6.77 13.68 -0.74
CA PHE A 36 8.11 13.21 -1.13
C PHE A 36 8.76 13.91 -2.32
N ILE A 37 10.06 13.73 -2.44
CA ILE A 37 10.86 13.94 -3.64
C ILE A 37 11.61 12.64 -3.91
N SER A 38 11.44 12.08 -5.10
CA SER A 38 12.16 10.87 -5.53
C SER A 38 12.88 11.10 -6.84
N THR A 39 14.12 10.65 -6.92
CA THR A 39 14.94 10.76 -8.13
C THR A 39 15.64 9.44 -8.44
N LEU A 40 15.79 9.17 -9.74
CA LEU A 40 16.54 8.05 -10.27
C LEU A 40 17.45 8.58 -11.39
N ASP A 41 18.76 8.46 -11.22
CA ASP A 41 19.73 8.59 -12.32
C ASP A 41 20.09 7.18 -12.78
N LEU A 42 19.74 6.82 -14.02
CA LEU A 42 20.02 5.51 -14.60
C LEU A 42 20.92 5.69 -15.82
N ARG A 43 22.13 5.13 -15.77
CA ARG A 43 23.13 5.26 -16.83
C ARG A 43 23.10 4.07 -17.78
N LYS A 44 23.47 4.31 -19.04
CA LYS A 44 23.60 3.29 -20.07
C LYS A 44 24.54 2.14 -19.68
N ASP A 45 25.56 2.41 -18.86
CA ASP A 45 26.52 1.44 -18.33
C ASP A 45 26.00 0.69 -17.08
N ARG A 46 24.70 0.79 -16.80
CA ARG A 46 23.99 0.23 -15.64
C ARG A 46 24.33 0.87 -14.29
N THR A 47 25.17 1.89 -14.25
CA THR A 47 25.33 2.65 -13.01
C THR A 47 24.01 3.34 -12.70
N PHE A 48 23.57 3.29 -11.45
CA PHE A 48 22.37 3.99 -11.05
C PHE A 48 22.53 4.67 -9.69
N THR A 49 21.76 5.72 -9.48
CA THR A 49 21.59 6.37 -8.17
C THR A 49 20.11 6.60 -7.95
N PHE A 50 19.56 6.04 -6.88
CA PHE A 50 18.19 6.25 -6.46
C PHE A 50 18.15 7.05 -5.17
N ARG A 51 17.23 8.01 -5.07
CA ARG A 51 16.96 8.78 -3.86
C ARG A 51 15.46 8.88 -3.60
N TYR A 52 15.11 8.85 -2.32
CA TYR A 52 13.77 9.14 -1.82
C TYR A 52 13.91 9.95 -0.53
N ALA A 53 13.39 11.16 -0.51
CA ALA A 53 13.34 12.00 0.67
C ALA A 53 11.90 12.43 0.93
N GLY A 54 11.41 12.21 2.14
CA GLY A 54 10.06 12.59 2.53
C GLY A 54 9.39 11.57 3.42
N GLU A 55 8.08 11.50 3.33
CA GLU A 55 7.23 10.78 4.27
C GLU A 55 6.98 9.35 3.79
N VAL A 56 7.06 8.41 4.72
CA VAL A 56 6.59 7.03 4.57
C VAL A 56 5.55 6.77 5.66
N VAL A 57 4.44 6.16 5.28
CA VAL A 57 3.34 5.84 6.18
C VAL A 57 3.19 4.34 6.26
N MET A 58 3.15 3.81 7.48
CA MET A 58 2.83 2.42 7.75
C MET A 58 1.36 2.28 8.08
N VAL A 59 0.61 1.81 7.09
CA VAL A 59 -0.86 1.70 7.17
C VAL A 59 -1.31 0.87 8.36
N PRO A 60 -0.70 -0.30 8.70
CA PRO A 60 -1.17 -1.08 9.85
C PRO A 60 -1.04 -0.33 11.18
N LEU A 61 0.00 0.49 11.37
CA LEU A 61 0.17 1.29 12.59
C LEU A 61 -0.84 2.45 12.68
N GLN A 62 -1.25 3.02 11.56
CA GLN A 62 -2.33 4.01 11.53
C GLN A 62 -3.68 3.40 11.85
N MET A 63 -3.97 2.23 11.29
CA MET A 63 -5.25 1.53 11.44
C MET A 63 -5.43 0.92 12.83
N SER A 64 -4.34 0.72 13.58
CA SER A 64 -4.37 0.21 14.96
C SER A 64 -4.94 1.21 15.98
N LYS A 65 -5.31 2.42 15.56
CA LYS A 65 -6.00 3.37 16.43
C LYS A 65 -7.45 2.93 16.69
N PRO A 66 -7.93 3.00 17.95
CA PRO A 66 -9.32 2.71 18.24
C PRO A 66 -10.22 3.70 17.49
N LYS A 67 -11.04 3.18 16.59
CA LYS A 67 -12.11 3.97 15.95
C LYS A 67 -13.21 4.23 16.99
N PRO A 68 -13.79 5.44 17.05
CA PRO A 68 -14.98 5.67 17.87
C PRO A 68 -16.17 4.86 17.31
N PHE A 69 -17.16 4.60 18.16
CA PHE A 69 -18.44 4.05 17.69
C PHE A 69 -19.13 5.08 16.80
N GLU A 70 -19.41 4.69 15.56
CA GLU A 70 -20.27 5.41 14.62
C GLU A 70 -21.51 4.54 14.40
N ALA A 71 -22.69 5.11 14.68
CA ALA A 71 -23.95 4.40 14.49
C ALA A 71 -24.21 4.20 12.98
N GLU A 72 -24.59 2.98 12.60
CA GLU A 72 -25.02 2.69 11.24
C GLU A 72 -26.42 3.28 11.02
N ALA A 73 -26.70 3.73 9.79
CA ALA A 73 -28.00 4.27 9.43
C ALA A 73 -29.09 3.21 9.65
N CYS A 74 -30.15 3.57 10.38
CA CYS A 74 -31.30 2.71 10.55
C CYS A 74 -32.22 2.85 9.34
N HIS A 75 -32.76 1.74 8.88
CA HIS A 75 -33.67 1.71 7.73
C HIS A 75 -35.11 1.37 8.17
N ASN A 76 -36.11 1.87 7.44
CA ASN A 76 -37.49 1.40 7.55
C ASN A 76 -37.71 0.13 6.70
N ASP A 77 -38.93 -0.41 6.70
CA ASP A 77 -39.30 -1.61 5.93
C ASP A 77 -39.16 -1.41 4.40
N ASP A 78 -39.14 -0.16 3.94
CA ASP A 78 -38.92 0.26 2.56
C ASP A 78 -37.43 0.54 2.24
N TYR A 79 -36.51 0.23 3.17
CA TYR A 79 -35.06 0.46 3.09
C TYR A 79 -34.64 1.94 3.04
N GLU A 80 -35.52 2.88 3.38
CA GLU A 80 -35.20 4.29 3.48
C GLU A 80 -34.52 4.61 4.81
N GLU A 81 -33.52 5.49 4.79
CA GLU A 81 -32.81 5.95 5.98
C GLU A 81 -33.76 6.71 6.91
N ARG A 82 -33.78 6.32 8.18
CA ARG A 82 -34.55 6.95 9.24
C ARG A 82 -33.69 7.15 10.49
N PRO A 83 -34.10 8.03 11.40
CA PRO A 83 -33.49 8.11 12.73
C PRO A 83 -33.57 6.76 13.44
N CYS A 84 -32.45 6.35 14.02
CA CYS A 84 -32.40 5.18 14.91
C CYS A 84 -33.16 5.47 16.20
N THR A 85 -33.85 4.46 16.71
CA THR A 85 -34.42 4.49 18.06
C THR A 85 -33.32 4.32 19.12
N GLU A 86 -33.59 4.69 20.37
CA GLU A 86 -32.63 4.54 21.47
C GLU A 86 -32.23 3.08 21.70
N ASP A 87 -33.19 2.15 21.58
CA ASP A 87 -32.94 0.71 21.72
C ASP A 87 -32.06 0.17 20.58
N GLU A 88 -32.26 0.63 19.34
CA GLU A 88 -31.42 0.26 18.20
C GLU A 88 -30.00 0.80 18.35
N LEU A 89 -29.83 2.04 18.82
CA LEU A 89 -28.51 2.61 19.10
C LEU A 89 -27.80 1.87 20.25
N ALA A 90 -28.54 1.50 21.30
CA ALA A 90 -28.01 0.72 22.41
C ALA A 90 -27.57 -0.68 21.96
N GLN A 91 -28.36 -1.32 21.08
CA GLN A 91 -28.02 -2.61 20.50
C GLN A 91 -26.82 -2.54 19.56
N GLN A 92 -26.77 -1.54 18.65
CA GLN A 92 -25.62 -1.30 17.78
C GLN A 92 -24.35 -1.07 18.60
N LYS A 93 -24.43 -0.30 19.70
CA LYS A 93 -23.30 -0.06 20.60
C LYS A 93 -22.86 -1.37 21.30
N ALA A 94 -23.79 -2.16 21.81
CA ALA A 94 -23.48 -3.43 22.46
C ALA A 94 -22.86 -4.47 21.50
N ASP A 95 -23.35 -4.52 20.26
CA ASP A 95 -22.82 -5.39 19.21
C ASP A 95 -21.46 -4.88 18.69
N TRP A 96 -21.28 -3.55 18.62
CA TRP A 96 -19.99 -2.92 18.36
C TRP A 96 -18.98 -3.25 19.45
N ASP A 97 -19.34 -3.12 20.74
CA ASP A 97 -18.43 -3.44 21.86
C ASP A 97 -18.00 -4.91 21.82
N LYS A 98 -18.94 -5.85 21.60
CA LYS A 98 -18.63 -7.29 21.50
C LYS A 98 -17.74 -7.61 20.29
N SER A 99 -18.10 -7.10 19.11
CA SER A 99 -17.33 -7.36 17.89
C SER A 99 -15.98 -6.66 17.89
N SER A 100 -15.86 -5.50 18.55
CA SER A 100 -14.63 -4.73 18.73
C SER A 100 -13.61 -5.52 19.55
N GLU A 101 -14.02 -6.21 20.61
CA GLU A 101 -13.10 -7.03 21.42
C GLU A 101 -12.57 -8.26 20.68
N GLU A 102 -13.40 -8.96 19.90
CA GLU A 102 -12.96 -10.08 19.07
C GLU A 102 -12.10 -9.63 17.88
N LYS A 103 -12.50 -8.54 17.20
CA LYS A 103 -11.73 -7.94 16.10
C LYS A 103 -10.37 -7.44 16.58
N LYS A 104 -10.29 -6.73 17.70
CA LYS A 104 -9.02 -6.26 18.28
C LYS A 104 -8.01 -7.39 18.46
N LYS A 105 -8.43 -8.55 18.98
CA LYS A 105 -7.53 -9.70 19.18
C LYS A 105 -7.03 -10.28 17.85
N SER A 106 -7.94 -10.52 16.91
CA SER A 106 -7.59 -11.07 15.60
C SER A 106 -6.75 -10.10 14.75
N GLU A 107 -7.07 -8.81 14.77
CA GLU A 107 -6.36 -7.76 14.04
C GLU A 107 -4.98 -7.50 14.64
N ALA A 108 -4.83 -7.53 15.97
CA ALA A 108 -3.54 -7.41 16.63
C ALA A 108 -2.61 -8.58 16.26
N GLU A 109 -3.12 -9.82 16.25
CA GLU A 109 -2.35 -11.00 15.87
C GLU A 109 -1.93 -10.96 14.39
N THR A 110 -2.87 -10.61 13.51
CA THR A 110 -2.62 -10.47 12.06
C THR A 110 -1.61 -9.35 11.77
N THR A 111 -1.79 -8.20 12.41
CA THR A 111 -0.89 -7.05 12.24
C THR A 111 0.50 -7.36 12.77
N ARG A 112 0.59 -8.08 13.90
CA ARG A 112 1.87 -8.53 14.43
C ARG A 112 2.61 -9.45 13.45
N LEU A 113 1.90 -10.34 12.77
CA LEU A 113 2.49 -11.17 11.71
C LEU A 113 3.00 -10.32 10.53
N LEU A 114 2.21 -9.34 10.09
CA LEU A 114 2.57 -8.43 8.98
C LEU A 114 3.76 -7.53 9.32
N LEU A 115 3.88 -7.10 10.57
CA LEU A 115 4.98 -6.26 11.05
C LEU A 115 6.23 -7.07 11.48
N GLY A 116 6.37 -8.31 11.01
CA GLY A 116 7.53 -9.14 11.30
C GLY A 116 7.67 -9.48 12.79
N GLY A 117 6.55 -9.66 13.49
CA GLY A 117 6.48 -9.98 14.91
C GLY A 117 6.34 -8.78 15.86
N LEU A 118 6.33 -7.55 15.34
CA LEU A 118 6.19 -6.32 16.13
C LEU A 118 4.74 -6.08 16.57
N ASP A 119 4.54 -5.75 17.84
CA ASP A 119 3.22 -5.42 18.38
C ASP A 119 2.84 -3.97 17.98
N PRO A 120 1.77 -3.76 17.19
CA PRO A 120 1.35 -2.42 16.78
C PRO A 120 0.80 -1.56 17.93
N SER A 121 0.41 -2.18 19.05
CA SER A 121 -0.12 -1.50 20.23
C SER A 121 0.99 -0.99 21.18
N ASP A 122 2.24 -1.46 20.99
CA ASP A 122 3.38 -0.94 21.73
C ASP A 122 3.66 0.51 21.30
N PRO A 123 3.63 1.50 22.22
CA PRO A 123 3.95 2.89 21.89
C PRO A 123 5.37 3.06 21.33
N LYS A 124 6.28 2.09 21.54
CA LYS A 124 7.64 2.08 20.98
C LYS A 124 7.76 1.40 19.62
N ALA A 125 6.71 0.77 19.11
CA ALA A 125 6.76 0.01 17.85
C ALA A 125 7.27 0.86 16.67
N GLY A 126 6.78 2.10 16.56
CA GLY A 126 7.22 3.04 15.53
C GLY A 126 8.72 3.34 15.62
N GLU A 127 9.24 3.61 16.81
CA GLU A 127 10.67 3.91 16.97
C GLU A 127 11.54 2.67 16.73
N GLN A 128 11.12 1.48 17.16
CA GLN A 128 11.82 0.23 16.87
C GLN A 128 11.93 -0.04 15.36
N ILE A 129 10.89 0.32 14.59
CA ILE A 129 10.93 0.22 13.13
C ILE A 129 11.90 1.25 12.56
N ALA A 130 11.85 2.49 13.02
CA ALA A 130 12.79 3.52 12.59
C ALA A 130 14.25 3.09 12.85
N GLU A 131 14.54 2.51 14.02
CA GLU A 131 15.85 1.93 14.33
C GLU A 131 16.25 0.80 13.38
N LYS A 132 15.33 -0.12 13.05
CA LYS A 132 15.58 -1.18 12.06
C LYS A 132 15.88 -0.62 10.67
N LEU A 133 15.17 0.42 10.24
CA LEU A 133 15.43 1.06 8.94
C LEU A 133 16.84 1.66 8.91
N ARG A 134 17.24 2.40 9.95
CA ARG A 134 18.58 3.00 10.07
C ARG A 134 19.73 1.99 10.04
N ARG A 135 19.48 0.70 10.31
CA ARG A 135 20.50 -0.35 10.24
C ARG A 135 20.81 -0.79 8.80
N GLN A 136 19.90 -0.58 7.86
CA GLN A 136 20.08 -0.97 6.47
C GLN A 136 20.83 0.12 5.70
N VAL A 137 21.76 -0.31 4.84
CA VAL A 137 22.53 0.60 3.98
C VAL A 137 21.57 1.41 3.10
N GLY A 138 21.85 2.70 2.99
CA GLY A 138 21.10 3.66 2.18
C GLY A 138 20.07 4.46 2.95
N TRP A 139 19.64 4.02 4.14
CA TRP A 139 18.78 4.82 5.03
C TRP A 139 19.60 5.87 5.79
N ASN A 140 19.76 7.05 5.20
CA ASN A 140 20.47 8.19 5.80
C ASN A 140 19.70 8.79 6.99
N LYS A 141 18.35 8.76 6.90
CA LYS A 141 17.43 9.24 7.94
C LYS A 141 16.20 8.35 7.97
N ALA A 142 15.73 8.04 9.18
CA ALA A 142 14.38 7.52 9.41
C ALA A 142 13.93 7.98 10.81
N VAL A 143 12.99 8.92 10.90
CA VAL A 143 12.51 9.48 12.17
C VAL A 143 11.02 9.18 12.29
N TYR A 144 10.61 8.57 13.39
CA TYR A 144 9.20 8.33 13.65
C TYR A 144 8.52 9.64 14.09
N LEU A 145 7.51 10.07 13.34
CA LEU A 145 6.75 11.29 13.60
C LEU A 145 5.48 11.03 14.43
N GLY A 146 5.20 9.78 14.78
CA GLY A 146 3.93 9.37 15.36
C GLY A 146 2.90 8.95 14.30
N ASN A 147 1.80 8.32 14.74
CA ASN A 147 0.70 7.89 13.87
C ASN A 147 1.15 7.05 12.65
N GLY A 148 2.07 6.10 12.84
CA GLY A 148 2.59 5.29 11.75
C GLY A 148 3.38 6.06 10.67
N LYS A 149 3.68 7.35 10.88
CA LYS A 149 4.35 8.22 9.92
C LYS A 149 5.84 8.34 10.22
N PHE A 150 6.64 8.32 9.17
CA PHE A 150 8.09 8.39 9.22
C PHE A 150 8.59 9.47 8.27
N ASP A 151 9.54 10.29 8.73
CA ASP A 151 10.33 11.18 7.87
C ASP A 151 11.65 10.49 7.52
N VAL A 152 11.88 10.25 6.24
CA VAL A 152 12.98 9.42 5.75
C VAL A 152 13.84 10.16 4.72
N ASP A 153 15.10 9.77 4.66
CA ASP A 153 16.03 10.08 3.57
C ASP A 153 16.72 8.77 3.23
N PHE A 154 16.45 8.27 2.03
CA PHE A 154 17.08 7.09 1.46
C PHE A 154 17.87 7.49 0.22
N ALA A 155 19.11 7.02 0.12
CA ALA A 155 19.91 7.13 -1.08
C ALA A 155 20.76 5.88 -1.28
N THR A 156 20.79 5.37 -2.51
CA THR A 156 21.71 4.28 -2.88
C THR A 156 22.30 4.55 -4.25
N THR A 157 23.55 4.12 -4.42
CA THR A 157 24.27 4.15 -5.70
C THR A 157 24.89 2.79 -5.91
N GLY A 158 24.81 2.27 -7.13
CA GLY A 158 25.40 0.99 -7.46
C GLY A 158 25.37 0.71 -8.95
N ARG A 159 25.61 -0.55 -9.29
CA ARG A 159 25.39 -1.09 -10.63
C ARG A 159 24.14 -1.96 -10.62
N LEU A 160 23.25 -1.73 -11.58
CA LEU A 160 22.03 -2.49 -11.74
C LEU A 160 22.38 -3.82 -12.43
N ASP A 161 22.78 -4.81 -11.63
CA ASP A 161 23.04 -6.18 -12.12
C ASP A 161 21.85 -7.12 -11.86
N HIS A 162 20.98 -6.75 -10.92
CA HIS A 162 19.73 -7.41 -10.58
C HIS A 162 18.62 -6.36 -10.43
N ASP A 163 17.39 -6.83 -10.29
CA ASP A 163 16.24 -5.95 -10.04
C ASP A 163 16.44 -5.16 -8.74
N PHE A 164 15.91 -3.94 -8.75
CA PHE A 164 15.90 -3.05 -7.59
C PHE A 164 14.45 -2.78 -7.19
N ALA A 165 14.18 -2.76 -5.90
CA ALA A 165 12.91 -2.34 -5.35
C ALA A 165 13.15 -1.43 -4.15
N PHE A 166 12.31 -0.41 -3.99
CA PHE A 166 12.31 0.46 -2.83
C PHE A 166 10.87 0.65 -2.33
N PRO A 167 10.60 0.60 -1.01
CA PRO A 167 11.53 0.20 0.04
C PRO A 167 11.69 -1.34 0.11
N THR A 168 12.86 -1.79 0.56
CA THR A 168 13.07 -3.13 1.12
C THR A 168 13.32 -2.99 2.61
N ILE A 169 12.69 -3.83 3.43
CA ILE A 169 12.81 -3.75 4.88
C ILE A 169 13.06 -5.14 5.46
N GLU A 170 14.15 -5.26 6.22
CA GLU A 170 14.53 -6.50 6.90
C GLU A 170 13.40 -6.99 7.82
N GLY A 171 13.00 -8.26 7.66
CA GLY A 171 11.96 -8.89 8.46
C GLY A 171 10.52 -8.63 8.00
N PHE A 172 10.32 -7.89 6.90
CA PHE A 172 9.01 -7.65 6.30
C PHE A 172 8.88 -8.42 4.99
N ALA A 173 8.26 -9.60 5.04
CA ALA A 173 8.14 -10.50 3.88
C ALA A 173 7.14 -10.02 2.81
N MET A 174 6.22 -9.11 3.15
CA MET A 174 5.13 -8.67 2.27
C MET A 174 5.04 -7.14 2.19
N SER A 175 6.13 -6.45 1.88
CA SER A 175 6.11 -5.00 1.63
C SER A 175 5.87 -4.71 0.14
N ASN A 176 4.96 -3.77 -0.16
CA ASN A 176 4.80 -3.22 -1.50
C ASN A 176 5.98 -2.29 -1.87
N ALA A 177 6.34 -2.26 -3.15
CA ALA A 177 7.35 -1.34 -3.66
C ALA A 177 6.73 0.01 -4.07
N PHE A 178 7.43 1.10 -3.75
CA PHE A 178 7.15 2.43 -4.27
C PHE A 178 7.73 2.59 -5.66
N VAL A 179 8.97 2.14 -5.85
CA VAL A 179 9.68 2.15 -7.13
C VAL A 179 10.34 0.79 -7.34
N GLN A 180 10.22 0.25 -8.55
CA GLN A 180 10.85 -0.99 -8.97
C GLN A 180 11.56 -0.79 -10.31
N LEU A 181 12.76 -1.37 -10.42
CA LEU A 181 13.53 -1.48 -11.65
C LEU A 181 13.67 -2.97 -11.98
N SER A 182 13.14 -3.38 -13.13
CA SER A 182 13.30 -4.76 -13.63
C SER A 182 14.27 -4.76 -14.80
N LEU A 183 15.44 -5.37 -14.62
CA LEU A 183 16.46 -5.49 -15.66
C LEU A 183 16.17 -6.71 -16.54
N ARG A 184 16.00 -6.49 -17.84
CA ARG A 184 15.72 -7.55 -18.81
C ARG A 184 17.00 -8.04 -19.47
N ARG A 185 16.96 -9.28 -19.95
CA ARG A 185 18.08 -9.93 -20.66
C ARG A 185 18.49 -9.20 -21.93
N ASP A 186 17.59 -8.46 -22.55
CA ASP A 186 17.85 -7.64 -23.76
C ASP A 186 18.53 -6.29 -23.44
N GLY A 187 18.87 -6.04 -22.16
CA GLY A 187 19.49 -4.80 -21.71
C GLY A 187 18.52 -3.64 -21.48
N SER A 188 17.21 -3.84 -21.63
CA SER A 188 16.22 -2.84 -21.24
C SER A 188 15.87 -2.93 -19.76
N VAL A 189 15.60 -1.79 -19.14
CA VAL A 189 15.14 -1.66 -17.76
C VAL A 189 13.74 -1.11 -17.79
N ARG A 190 12.82 -1.87 -17.20
CA ARG A 190 11.45 -1.42 -16.93
C ARG A 190 11.46 -0.70 -15.57
N ILE A 191 10.98 0.53 -15.56
CA ILE A 191 10.80 1.34 -14.36
C ILE A 191 9.31 1.44 -14.09
N ASP A 192 8.88 1.01 -12.91
CA ASP A 192 7.51 1.10 -12.43
C ASP A 192 7.52 1.77 -11.05
N ALA A 193 6.62 2.74 -10.83
CA ALA A 193 6.44 3.37 -9.53
C ALA A 193 5.00 3.17 -9.00
N PRO A 194 4.59 1.92 -8.71
CA PRO A 194 3.19 1.56 -8.54
C PRO A 194 2.51 2.28 -7.37
N SER A 195 3.23 2.53 -6.27
CA SER A 195 2.66 3.22 -5.10
C SER A 195 2.52 4.74 -5.29
N PHE A 196 2.91 5.32 -6.45
CA PHE A 196 2.72 6.74 -6.77
C PHE A 196 1.45 7.03 -7.58
N GLY A 197 0.58 6.04 -7.81
CA GLY A 197 -0.68 6.21 -8.52
C GLY A 197 -1.80 5.36 -7.94
N LEU A 198 -3.05 5.69 -8.31
CA LEU A 198 -4.25 5.06 -7.76
C LEU A 198 -4.29 3.53 -8.00
N GLN A 199 -3.72 3.04 -9.10
CA GLN A 199 -3.80 1.63 -9.52
C GLN A 199 -2.81 0.70 -8.80
N GLY A 200 -1.69 1.21 -8.28
CA GLY A 200 -0.65 0.37 -7.68
C GLY A 200 -0.47 0.55 -6.17
N GLY A 201 -1.19 1.50 -5.56
CA GLY A 201 -1.21 1.69 -4.10
C GLY A 201 -2.28 0.84 -3.39
N ALA A 202 -2.25 0.87 -2.05
CA ALA A 202 -3.25 0.24 -1.15
C ALA A 202 -4.69 0.55 -1.56
N ALA A 203 -4.89 1.76 -2.10
CA ALA A 203 -6.13 2.31 -2.59
C ALA A 203 -6.75 1.49 -3.74
N GLY A 204 -6.00 1.21 -4.80
CA GLY A 204 -6.51 0.49 -5.98
C GLY A 204 -6.90 -0.94 -5.68
N MET A 205 -6.15 -1.59 -4.79
CA MET A 205 -6.47 -2.94 -4.33
C MET A 205 -7.61 -2.95 -3.31
N GLY A 206 -7.68 -1.94 -2.43
CA GLY A 206 -8.80 -1.75 -1.51
C GLY A 206 -10.13 -1.48 -2.21
N ALA A 207 -10.12 -0.71 -3.30
CA ALA A 207 -11.30 -0.47 -4.13
C ALA A 207 -11.75 -1.73 -4.88
N MET A 208 -10.81 -2.49 -5.46
CA MET A 208 -11.11 -3.78 -6.09
C MET A 208 -11.69 -4.80 -5.07
N MET A 209 -11.15 -4.84 -3.85
CA MET A 209 -11.64 -5.72 -2.79
C MET A 209 -12.98 -5.28 -2.22
N GLY A 210 -13.21 -3.96 -2.06
CA GLY A 210 -14.48 -3.41 -1.62
C GLY A 210 -15.62 -3.69 -2.61
N ASP A 211 -15.32 -3.60 -3.90
CA ASP A 211 -16.25 -3.91 -4.98
C ASP A 211 -16.62 -5.41 -5.02
N LEU A 212 -15.63 -6.28 -4.81
CA LEU A 212 -15.83 -7.74 -4.80
C LEU A 212 -16.55 -8.24 -3.53
N ALA A 213 -16.35 -7.57 -2.38
CA ALA A 213 -16.94 -7.96 -1.10
C ALA A 213 -18.37 -7.46 -0.89
N SER A 214 -18.75 -6.34 -1.51
CA SER A 214 -20.00 -5.65 -1.16
C SER A 214 -21.12 -5.79 -2.19
N GLY A 215 -20.82 -6.13 -3.45
CA GLY A 215 -21.81 -6.29 -4.53
C GLY A 215 -22.75 -5.08 -4.75
N LYS A 216 -22.46 -3.94 -4.12
CA LYS A 216 -23.24 -2.71 -4.13
C LYS A 216 -22.33 -1.55 -4.51
N SER A 217 -22.60 -0.99 -5.68
CA SER A 217 -21.99 0.22 -6.19
C SER A 217 -22.47 1.43 -5.39
N LYS A 218 -21.78 1.74 -4.29
CA LYS A 218 -21.67 3.10 -3.76
C LYS A 218 -20.27 3.26 -3.16
N GLU A 219 -19.38 3.82 -3.98
CA GLU A 219 -18.19 4.57 -3.56
C GLU A 219 -17.47 4.04 -2.32
N ALA A 220 -16.98 2.80 -2.37
CA ALA A 220 -15.71 2.50 -1.72
C ALA A 220 -14.61 3.20 -2.53
N MET A 221 -14.60 4.54 -2.46
CA MET A 221 -13.53 5.32 -3.06
C MET A 221 -12.22 4.75 -2.51
N PRO A 222 -11.27 4.35 -3.38
CA PRO A 222 -9.90 4.12 -2.96
C PRO A 222 -9.55 5.27 -2.01
N GLY A 223 -9.19 4.99 -0.75
CA GLY A 223 -8.67 6.05 0.11
C GLY A 223 -7.60 6.78 -0.72
N PRO A 224 -7.69 8.10 -0.91
CA PRO A 224 -6.84 8.79 -1.86
C PRO A 224 -5.39 8.43 -1.55
N SER A 225 -4.63 8.04 -2.57
CA SER A 225 -3.20 7.83 -2.42
C SER A 225 -2.62 9.05 -1.70
N GLU A 226 -2.04 8.88 -0.51
CA GLU A 226 -1.43 10.00 0.23
C GLU A 226 -0.17 10.54 -0.46
N ALA A 227 0.25 9.90 -1.56
CA ALA A 227 1.39 10.28 -2.38
C ALA A 227 1.21 11.70 -2.93
N ASP A 228 2.06 12.63 -2.49
CA ASP A 228 2.15 13.99 -3.00
C ASP A 228 3.63 14.37 -3.15
N GLY A 229 4.10 14.48 -4.38
CA GLY A 229 5.52 14.66 -4.59
C GLY A 229 5.92 14.80 -6.04
N THR A 230 7.18 14.47 -6.28
CA THR A 230 7.73 14.40 -7.64
C THR A 230 8.57 13.14 -7.77
N PHE A 231 8.50 12.54 -8.96
CA PHE A 231 9.43 11.51 -9.38
C PHE A 231 10.16 11.99 -10.64
N THR A 232 11.49 11.88 -10.65
CA THR A 232 12.32 12.30 -11.79
C THR A 232 13.28 11.19 -12.17
N LEU A 233 13.22 10.75 -13.44
CA LEU A 233 14.19 9.84 -14.03
C LEU A 233 15.13 10.65 -14.93
N THR A 234 16.44 10.62 -14.66
CA THR A 234 17.47 11.10 -15.58
C THR A 234 18.21 9.91 -16.18
N THR A 235 18.47 9.94 -17.49
CA THR A 235 19.18 8.84 -18.16
C THR A 235 19.91 9.29 -19.42
N ASP A 236 21.04 8.66 -19.73
CA ASP A 236 21.69 8.70 -21.05
C ASP A 236 21.44 7.43 -21.88
N GLY A 237 20.57 6.53 -21.40
CA GLY A 237 20.02 5.42 -22.17
C GLY A 237 18.94 5.87 -23.14
N GLU A 238 18.59 4.99 -24.07
CA GLU A 238 17.51 5.24 -25.04
C GLU A 238 16.15 5.02 -24.38
N ILE A 239 15.33 6.07 -24.29
CA ILE A 239 13.96 5.96 -23.76
C ILE A 239 13.07 5.34 -24.83
N LEU A 240 12.61 4.11 -24.60
CA LEU A 240 11.75 3.37 -25.52
C LEU A 240 10.26 3.68 -25.32
N ALA A 241 9.85 3.84 -24.06
CA ALA A 241 8.47 4.16 -23.69
C ALA A 241 8.45 4.90 -22.36
N ASN A 242 7.43 5.74 -22.15
CA ASN A 242 7.13 6.38 -20.88
C ASN A 242 5.67 6.88 -20.89
N ASN A 243 5.17 7.30 -19.72
CA ASN A 243 3.86 7.93 -19.58
C ASN A 243 3.93 9.35 -19.00
N THR A 244 4.99 10.12 -19.27
CA THR A 244 4.97 11.56 -18.96
C THR A 244 4.10 12.29 -19.97
N ASP A 245 3.40 13.32 -19.51
CA ASP A 245 2.61 14.22 -20.38
C ASP A 245 3.55 15.05 -21.28
N GLU A 246 4.63 15.55 -20.69
CA GLU A 246 5.59 16.45 -21.33
C GLU A 246 6.66 15.73 -22.18
N GLY A 247 6.71 14.40 -22.15
CA GLY A 247 7.78 13.62 -22.77
C GLY A 247 9.18 13.87 -22.18
N PRO A 248 10.25 13.37 -22.86
CA PRO A 248 11.64 13.56 -22.43
C PRO A 248 12.16 14.99 -22.67
N LYS A 249 12.68 15.63 -21.61
CA LYS A 249 13.36 16.94 -21.68
C LYS A 249 14.87 16.79 -21.69
N ALA A 250 15.59 17.76 -22.25
CA ALA A 250 17.05 17.77 -22.20
C ALA A 250 17.54 17.96 -20.74
N ALA A 251 18.57 17.21 -20.35
CA ALA A 251 19.22 17.32 -19.05
C ALA A 251 20.75 17.31 -19.23
N PRO A 252 21.54 17.85 -18.29
CA PRO A 252 23.00 17.98 -18.44
C PRO A 252 23.73 16.67 -18.78
N ARG A 253 23.18 15.52 -18.39
CA ARG A 253 23.77 14.20 -18.63
C ARG A 253 22.85 13.25 -19.39
N GLY A 254 21.98 13.77 -20.26
CA GLY A 254 21.10 12.97 -21.13
C GLY A 254 19.70 13.58 -21.25
N LYS A 255 18.69 12.79 -20.93
CA LYS A 255 17.28 13.20 -20.90
C LYS A 255 16.71 13.06 -19.49
N ALA A 256 15.70 13.85 -19.19
CA ALA A 256 14.92 13.75 -17.96
C ALA A 256 13.44 13.50 -18.29
N LEU A 257 12.83 12.58 -17.54
CA LEU A 257 11.39 12.39 -17.44
C LEU A 257 10.95 12.87 -16.06
N PHE A 258 9.91 13.68 -16.01
CA PHE A 258 9.41 14.29 -14.79
C PHE A 258 7.93 13.97 -14.61
N TRP A 259 7.57 13.47 -13.43
CA TRP A 259 6.20 13.25 -13.01
C TRP A 259 5.91 14.08 -11.76
N LYS A 260 4.86 14.89 -11.82
CA LYS A 260 4.21 15.44 -10.63
C LYS A 260 3.24 14.36 -10.13
N VAL A 261 3.37 14.01 -8.85
CA VAL A 261 2.53 13.02 -8.18
C VAL A 261 1.65 13.76 -7.17
N ASP A 262 0.38 13.42 -7.17
CA ASP A 262 -0.63 13.90 -6.24
C ASP A 262 -1.74 12.85 -6.06
N PRO A 263 -2.64 13.00 -5.08
CA PRO A 263 -3.68 12.01 -4.80
C PRO A 263 -4.66 11.71 -5.96
N ARG A 264 -4.68 12.54 -7.01
CA ARG A 264 -5.50 12.38 -8.21
C ARG A 264 -4.71 11.84 -9.40
N THR A 265 -3.45 11.45 -9.21
CA THR A 265 -2.59 10.89 -10.27
C THR A 265 -3.23 9.61 -10.84
N PRO A 266 -3.69 9.63 -12.11
CA PRO A 266 -4.54 8.56 -12.64
C PRO A 266 -3.75 7.28 -12.94
N ALA A 267 -2.50 7.42 -13.38
CA ALA A 267 -1.60 6.31 -13.70
C ALA A 267 -0.25 6.53 -13.01
N ALA A 268 0.26 5.48 -12.38
CA ALA A 268 1.56 5.53 -11.72
C ALA A 268 2.68 5.78 -12.76
N PRO A 269 3.77 6.48 -12.42
CA PRO A 269 4.91 6.69 -13.32
C PRO A 269 5.48 5.39 -13.85
N THR A 270 5.69 5.31 -15.16
CA THR A 270 6.36 4.18 -15.80
C THR A 270 7.28 4.62 -16.93
N ALA A 271 8.37 3.90 -17.12
CA ALA A 271 9.28 4.07 -18.26
C ALA A 271 9.90 2.73 -18.67
N LEU A 272 10.39 2.68 -19.90
CA LEU A 272 11.23 1.61 -20.41
C LEU A 272 12.45 2.25 -21.07
N VAL A 273 13.64 1.92 -20.56
CA VAL A 273 14.91 2.49 -21.03
C VAL A 273 15.80 1.36 -21.51
N ARG A 274 16.33 1.45 -22.74
CA ARG A 274 17.37 0.55 -23.22
C ARG A 274 18.73 1.05 -22.78
N LEU A 275 19.47 0.17 -22.12
CA LEU A 275 20.85 0.40 -21.71
C LEU A 275 21.80 -0.20 -22.74
N ALA A 276 23.02 0.35 -22.78
CA ALA A 276 24.10 -0.12 -23.65
C ALA A 276 25.26 -0.52 -22.73
N PRO A 277 25.42 -1.83 -22.44
CA PRO A 277 26.44 -2.32 -21.49
C PRO A 277 27.86 -1.97 -21.92
#